data_AF-A0A2R6MGP7-F1
#
_entry.id   AF-A0A2R6MGP7-F1
#
_cell.length_a   1.000
_cell.length_b   1.000
_cell.length_c   1.000
_cell.angle_alpha   90.00
_cell.angle_beta   90.00
_cell.angle_gamma   90.00
#
_symmetry.space_group_name_H-M   'P 1'
#
loop_
_entity.id
_entity.type
_entity.pdbx_description
1 polymer ?
#
loop_
_entity_poly.entity_id
_entity_poly.type
_entity_poly.pdbx_seq_one_letter_code
_entity_poly.pdbx_strand_id
1 'polypeptide(L)'
;MTSYRNAGLFCTLATLFGLSFVGIKTGLDALPPLFFAGLRFDIAAPLLLVFAAVRYESWYPRTRRDLLAVAVGGVALIAANNGLLFLGQQSITPATASVMYALNPILAPVIAIGVLGERLGGRDVAGVLIGLAGVVVIVQPTPETLAAGSTIAKLYVLGAAAGIAAGSVLLRRIDPPLGSLPMAAWSMAFGAVLLHVWSLAIGEPIVTDGSRTVVFAVLLVALPSTAFAYPIYYHLLGTIGPVRTNLVGYVVPIVAALIGLLVLHQPVNLATVVGFFIVLAGVSLLEREILAEEITRLRRSLEDRVEAVRTQR
;
A
#
# COMPACT_ATOMS: atom_id res chain seq x y z
N MET A 1 -15.91 7.91 -16.32
CA MET A 1 -14.92 6.83 -16.64
C MET A 1 -13.74 6.78 -15.66
N THR A 2 -13.39 7.89 -15.02
CA THR A 2 -12.31 8.01 -14.02
C THR A 2 -12.54 7.21 -12.73
N SER A 3 -13.78 7.12 -12.24
CA SER A 3 -14.11 6.37 -10.99
C SER A 3 -13.82 4.86 -11.12
N TYR A 4 -14.34 4.20 -12.15
CA TYR A 4 -14.07 2.78 -12.40
C TYR A 4 -12.60 2.44 -12.63
N ARG A 5 -11.87 3.33 -13.30
CA ARG A 5 -10.42 3.17 -13.48
C ARG A 5 -9.69 3.21 -12.14
N ASN A 6 -10.01 4.19 -11.29
CA ASN A 6 -9.38 4.33 -9.98
C ASN A 6 -9.74 3.16 -9.05
N ALA A 7 -10.98 2.67 -9.10
CA ALA A 7 -11.38 1.46 -8.36
C ALA A 7 -10.60 0.22 -8.83
N GLY A 8 -10.47 0.00 -10.14
CA GLY A 8 -9.67 -1.10 -10.68
C GLY A 8 -8.19 -1.02 -10.30
N LEU A 9 -7.62 0.19 -10.36
CA LEU A 9 -6.26 0.47 -9.90
C LEU A 9 -6.10 0.23 -8.39
N PHE A 10 -7.07 0.62 -7.58
CA PHE A 10 -7.08 0.40 -6.14
C PHE A 10 -7.10 -1.10 -5.80
N CYS A 11 -7.96 -1.88 -6.45
CA CYS A 11 -7.99 -3.33 -6.28
C CYS A 11 -6.67 -3.97 -6.70
N THR A 12 -6.11 -3.54 -7.84
CA THR A 12 -4.81 -4.05 -8.31
C THR A 12 -3.71 -3.72 -7.33
N LEU A 13 -3.65 -2.48 -6.84
CA LEU A 13 -2.70 -2.05 -5.83
C LEU A 13 -2.82 -2.88 -4.55
N ALA A 14 -4.04 -3.10 -4.06
CA ALA A 14 -4.30 -3.92 -2.89
C ALA A 14 -3.79 -5.35 -3.06
N THR A 15 -4.03 -5.95 -4.23
CA THR A 15 -3.53 -7.29 -4.55
C THR A 15 -2.01 -7.33 -4.57
N LEU A 16 -1.36 -6.36 -5.23
CA LEU A 16 0.10 -6.31 -5.35
C LEU A 16 0.79 -6.05 -4.00
N PHE A 17 0.24 -5.18 -3.16
CA PHE A 17 0.74 -4.97 -1.79
C PHE A 17 0.46 -6.17 -0.89
N GLY A 18 -0.71 -6.82 -0.99
CA GLY A 18 -1.01 -8.03 -0.23
C GLY A 18 -0.07 -9.19 -0.53
N LEU A 19 0.25 -9.41 -1.82
CA LEU A 19 1.25 -10.39 -2.27
C LEU A 19 2.63 -10.15 -1.64
N SER A 20 3.00 -8.88 -1.42
CA SER A 20 4.31 -8.54 -0.87
C SER A 20 4.53 -9.08 0.53
N PHE A 21 3.51 -9.13 1.39
CA PHE A 21 3.69 -9.56 2.78
C PHE A 21 4.17 -11.02 2.88
N VAL A 22 3.68 -11.87 1.97
CA VAL A 22 4.11 -13.27 1.84
C VAL A 22 5.51 -13.33 1.21
N GLY A 23 5.71 -12.63 0.08
CA GLY A 23 7.00 -12.62 -0.63
C GLY A 23 8.17 -12.07 0.20
N ILE A 24 7.92 -11.03 1.00
CA ILE A 24 8.89 -10.46 1.94
C ILE A 24 9.30 -11.53 2.95
N LYS A 25 8.33 -12.20 3.58
CA LYS A 25 8.65 -13.21 4.60
C LYS A 25 9.49 -14.35 4.02
N THR A 26 9.15 -14.83 2.83
CA THR A 26 9.93 -15.87 2.15
C THR A 26 11.36 -15.44 1.83
N GLY A 27 11.59 -14.18 1.44
CA GLY A 27 12.94 -13.67 1.17
C GLY A 27 13.76 -13.40 2.42
N LEU A 28 13.11 -13.06 3.54
CA LEU A 28 13.76 -12.78 4.82
C LEU A 28 14.44 -13.99 5.48
N ASP A 29 14.14 -15.21 5.02
CA ASP A 29 14.84 -16.42 5.46
C ASP A 29 16.27 -16.52 4.86
N ALA A 30 16.54 -15.80 3.77
CA ALA A 30 17.80 -15.87 3.04
C ALA A 30 18.55 -14.53 2.94
N LEU A 31 17.88 -13.40 3.20
CA LEU A 31 18.47 -12.07 3.07
C LEU A 31 18.23 -11.21 4.32
N PRO A 32 19.21 -10.36 4.69
CA PRO A 32 18.98 -9.30 5.68
C PRO A 32 17.88 -8.33 5.23
N PRO A 33 17.11 -7.75 6.17
CA PRO A 33 15.85 -7.10 5.87
C PRO A 33 16.01 -5.78 5.13
N LEU A 34 16.91 -4.89 5.57
CA LEU A 34 17.10 -3.61 4.92
C LEU A 34 17.81 -3.78 3.57
N PHE A 35 18.79 -4.68 3.51
CA PHE A 35 19.46 -5.05 2.26
C PHE A 35 18.46 -5.61 1.24
N PHE A 36 17.60 -6.53 1.66
CA PHE A 36 16.54 -7.08 0.81
C PHE A 36 15.57 -5.99 0.34
N ALA A 37 15.16 -5.09 1.25
CA ALA A 37 14.33 -3.96 0.89
C ALA A 37 15.01 -3.06 -0.16
N GLY A 38 16.32 -2.81 -0.04
CA GLY A 38 17.11 -2.07 -1.02
C GLY A 38 17.18 -2.75 -2.38
N LEU A 39 17.54 -4.04 -2.42
CA LEU A 39 17.71 -4.82 -3.66
C LEU A 39 16.50 -4.79 -4.58
N ARG A 40 15.29 -4.85 -4.02
CA ARG A 40 14.08 -4.79 -4.86
C ARG A 40 13.87 -3.41 -5.49
N PHE A 41 14.31 -2.33 -4.83
CA PHE A 41 14.26 -0.98 -5.40
C PHE A 41 15.41 -0.73 -6.38
N ASP A 42 16.55 -1.41 -6.25
CA ASP A 42 17.62 -1.38 -7.25
C ASP A 42 17.18 -1.98 -8.59
N ILE A 43 16.13 -2.79 -8.61
CA ILE A 43 15.50 -3.31 -9.83
C ILE A 43 14.40 -2.35 -10.31
N ALA A 44 13.49 -1.98 -9.41
CA ALA A 44 12.30 -1.19 -9.77
C ALA A 44 12.66 0.24 -10.19
N ALA A 45 13.58 0.91 -9.49
CA ALA A 45 13.88 2.31 -9.73
C ALA A 45 14.54 2.55 -11.09
N PRO A 46 15.60 1.81 -11.50
CA PRO A 46 16.19 1.99 -12.83
C PRO A 46 15.20 1.65 -13.95
N LEU A 47 14.41 0.58 -13.80
CA LEU A 47 13.38 0.20 -14.78
C LEU A 47 12.39 1.36 -15.00
N LEU A 48 11.89 1.94 -13.92
CA LEU A 48 10.92 3.04 -13.99
C LEU A 48 11.55 4.37 -14.41
N LEU A 49 12.80 4.64 -14.05
CA LEU A 49 13.53 5.84 -14.50
C LEU A 49 13.79 5.80 -16.00
N VAL A 50 14.22 4.64 -16.54
CA VAL A 50 14.40 4.44 -17.98
C VAL A 50 13.06 4.59 -18.70
N PHE A 51 12.00 3.96 -18.18
CA PHE A 51 10.66 4.11 -18.76
C PHE A 51 10.19 5.58 -18.71
N ALA A 52 10.43 6.29 -17.60
CA ALA A 52 10.08 7.68 -17.45
C ALA A 52 10.82 8.57 -18.46
N ALA A 53 12.13 8.37 -18.63
CA ALA A 53 12.97 9.11 -19.57
C ALA A 53 12.52 8.93 -21.03
N VAL A 54 11.98 7.76 -21.39
CA VAL A 54 11.49 7.48 -22.75
C VAL A 54 10.07 8.01 -22.97
N ARG A 55 9.22 8.04 -21.93
CA ARG A 55 7.78 8.28 -22.09
C ARG A 55 7.27 9.63 -21.62
N TYR A 56 8.05 10.37 -20.82
CA TYR A 56 7.64 11.63 -20.22
C TYR A 56 8.62 12.75 -20.62
N GLU A 57 8.09 13.87 -21.09
CA GLU A 57 8.90 15.05 -21.41
C GLU A 57 9.55 15.68 -20.16
N SER A 58 8.81 15.65 -19.04
CA SER A 58 9.29 16.09 -17.72
C SER A 58 9.40 14.88 -16.79
N TRP A 59 10.54 14.19 -16.84
CA TRP A 59 10.79 12.95 -16.11
C TRP A 59 11.77 13.09 -14.95
N TYR A 60 12.42 14.25 -14.80
CA TYR A 60 13.38 14.53 -13.73
C TYR A 60 12.93 15.73 -12.88
N PRO A 61 13.24 15.75 -11.57
CA PRO A 61 12.86 16.84 -10.69
C PRO A 61 13.55 18.14 -11.11
N ARG A 62 12.78 19.22 -11.31
CA ARG A 62 13.30 20.54 -11.75
C ARG A 62 13.07 21.63 -10.72
N THR A 63 12.01 21.51 -9.94
CA THR A 63 11.61 22.52 -8.96
C THR A 63 12.02 22.13 -7.54
N ARG A 64 12.09 23.12 -6.64
CA ARG A 64 12.28 22.85 -5.21
C ARG A 64 11.18 21.95 -4.63
N ARG A 65 9.95 22.07 -5.14
CA ARG A 65 8.83 21.21 -4.75
C ARG A 65 9.06 19.77 -5.20
N ASP A 66 9.58 19.55 -6.40
CA ASP A 66 9.91 18.19 -6.87
C ASP A 66 10.99 17.56 -6.00
N LEU A 67 12.06 18.30 -5.69
CA LEU A 67 13.15 17.80 -4.84
C LEU A 67 12.67 17.49 -3.42
N LEU A 68 11.85 18.37 -2.83
CA LEU A 68 11.26 18.14 -1.52
C LEU A 68 10.32 16.94 -1.53
N ALA A 69 9.51 16.79 -2.59
CA ALA A 69 8.61 15.66 -2.76
C ALA A 69 9.36 14.33 -2.94
N VAL A 70 10.45 14.31 -3.71
CA VAL A 70 11.34 13.14 -3.86
C VAL A 70 11.98 12.79 -2.52
N ALA A 71 12.43 13.80 -1.76
CA ALA A 71 12.99 13.58 -0.43
C ALA A 71 11.96 12.98 0.53
N VAL A 72 10.74 13.54 0.59
CA VAL A 72 9.65 13.02 1.43
C VAL A 72 9.22 11.63 0.97
N GLY A 73 9.06 11.40 -0.33
CA GLY A 73 8.73 10.10 -0.90
C GLY A 73 9.79 9.05 -0.56
N GLY A 74 11.05 9.35 -0.82
CA GLY A 74 12.18 8.45 -0.55
C GLY A 74 12.38 8.17 0.94
N VAL A 75 12.25 9.17 1.82
CA VAL A 75 12.39 8.98 3.27
C VAL A 75 11.17 8.27 3.85
N ALA A 76 9.96 8.79 3.64
CA ALA A 76 8.77 8.33 4.37
C ALA A 76 8.09 7.12 3.69
N LEU A 77 7.86 7.17 2.38
CA LEU A 77 7.13 6.11 1.64
C LEU A 77 8.02 4.93 1.27
N ILE A 78 9.31 5.16 1.08
CA ILE A 78 10.25 4.13 0.64
C ILE A 78 11.10 3.63 1.81
N ALA A 79 12.03 4.44 2.33
CA ALA A 79 13.01 3.97 3.30
C ALA A 79 12.41 3.66 4.68
N ALA A 80 11.75 4.62 5.32
CA ALA A 80 11.15 4.43 6.64
C ALA A 80 10.03 3.39 6.60
N ASN A 81 9.08 3.52 5.66
CA ASN A 81 7.98 2.57 5.54
C ASN A 81 8.48 1.13 5.33
N ASN A 82 9.30 0.89 4.30
CA ASN A 82 9.70 -0.48 3.98
C ASN A 82 10.81 -1.01 4.86
N GLY A 83 11.76 -0.17 5.27
CA GLY A 83 12.83 -0.59 6.17
C GLY A 83 12.24 -1.07 7.50
N LEU A 84 11.33 -0.29 8.09
CA LEU A 84 10.63 -0.69 9.32
C LEU A 84 9.72 -1.92 9.09
N LEU A 85 9.02 -2.00 7.96
CA LEU A 85 8.17 -3.16 7.68
C LEU A 85 8.99 -4.46 7.57
N PHE A 86 10.12 -4.43 6.85
CA PHE A 86 10.99 -5.59 6.68
C PHE A 86 11.65 -5.99 8.00
N LEU A 87 12.17 -5.03 8.77
CA LEU A 87 12.69 -5.28 10.13
C LEU A 87 11.63 -5.90 11.05
N GLY A 88 10.38 -5.42 10.96
CA GLY A 88 9.26 -5.98 11.71
C GLY A 88 8.96 -7.43 11.32
N GLN A 89 8.83 -7.71 10.02
CA GLN A 89 8.46 -9.03 9.50
C GLN A 89 9.51 -10.14 9.71
N GLN A 90 10.73 -9.78 10.12
CA GLN A 90 11.70 -10.79 10.55
C GLN A 90 11.19 -11.61 11.73
N SER A 91 10.60 -10.95 12.73
CA SER A 91 10.26 -11.58 14.02
C SER A 91 8.76 -11.79 14.24
N ILE A 92 7.91 -11.35 13.31
CA ILE A 92 6.46 -11.59 13.38
C ILE A 92 5.93 -12.17 12.07
N THR A 93 4.73 -12.76 12.13
CA THR A 93 4.10 -13.37 10.96
C THR A 93 3.58 -12.30 9.98
N PRO A 94 3.44 -12.64 8.68
CA PRO A 94 2.77 -11.77 7.70
C PRO A 94 1.36 -11.35 8.13
N ALA A 95 0.61 -12.27 8.75
CA ALA A 95 -0.73 -12.01 9.26
C ALA A 95 -0.71 -10.94 10.35
N THR A 96 0.11 -11.11 11.40
CA THR A 96 0.25 -10.12 12.48
C THR A 96 0.70 -8.76 11.93
N ALA A 97 1.70 -8.75 11.04
CA ALA A 97 2.18 -7.52 10.42
C ALA A 97 1.08 -6.81 9.64
N SER A 98 0.27 -7.53 8.86
CA SER A 98 -0.80 -6.95 8.04
C SER A 98 -1.91 -6.28 8.88
N VAL A 99 -2.27 -6.84 10.05
CA VAL A 99 -3.23 -6.21 10.98
C VAL A 99 -2.69 -4.92 11.54
N MET A 100 -1.45 -4.96 12.03
CA MET A 100 -0.83 -3.79 12.61
C MET A 100 -0.67 -2.68 11.57
N TYR A 101 -0.34 -3.08 10.33
CA TYR A 101 -0.24 -2.18 9.20
C TYR A 101 -1.58 -1.59 8.75
N ALA A 102 -2.69 -2.30 9.01
CA ALA A 102 -4.05 -1.80 8.78
C ALA A 102 -4.44 -0.62 9.70
N LEU A 103 -3.55 -0.18 10.59
CA LEU A 103 -3.70 1.10 11.29
C LEU A 103 -3.41 2.30 10.37
N ASN A 104 -2.68 2.13 9.26
CA ASN A 104 -2.37 3.20 8.30
C ASN A 104 -3.63 4.00 7.84
N PRO A 105 -4.73 3.35 7.41
CA PRO A 105 -5.98 4.06 7.07
C PRO A 105 -6.61 4.88 8.21
N ILE A 106 -6.22 4.67 9.47
CA ILE A 106 -6.60 5.53 10.62
C ILE A 106 -5.64 6.70 10.76
N LEU A 107 -4.34 6.44 10.61
CA LEU A 107 -3.30 7.45 10.77
C LEU A 107 -3.35 8.51 9.66
N ALA A 108 -3.61 8.10 8.41
CA ALA A 108 -3.64 9.03 7.28
C ALA A 108 -4.68 10.16 7.45
N PRO A 109 -5.96 9.88 7.80
CA PRO A 109 -6.94 10.92 8.14
C PRO A 109 -6.54 11.81 9.31
N VAL A 110 -6.01 11.24 10.40
CA VAL A 110 -5.58 12.01 11.58
C VAL A 110 -4.48 13.00 11.21
N ILE A 111 -3.50 12.56 10.43
CA ILE A 111 -2.42 13.41 9.96
C ILE A 111 -2.95 14.44 8.95
N ALA A 112 -3.87 14.06 8.06
CA ALA A 112 -4.49 14.95 7.09
C ALA A 112 -5.25 16.11 7.76
N ILE A 113 -5.97 15.86 8.88
CA ILE A 113 -6.61 16.92 9.66
C ILE A 113 -5.58 17.96 10.10
N GLY A 114 -4.47 17.52 10.70
CA GLY A 114 -3.45 18.44 11.22
C GLY A 114 -2.61 19.14 10.14
N VAL A 115 -2.34 18.44 9.02
CA VAL A 115 -1.39 18.91 7.99
C VAL A 115 -2.07 19.62 6.83
N LEU A 116 -3.27 19.17 6.43
CA LEU A 116 -4.04 19.70 5.30
C LEU A 116 -5.26 20.52 5.75
N GLY A 117 -5.65 20.46 7.02
CA GLY A 117 -6.88 21.11 7.52
C GLY A 117 -8.16 20.43 7.04
N GLU A 118 -8.06 19.20 6.55
CA GLU A 118 -9.22 18.39 6.17
C GLU A 118 -10.10 18.12 7.40
N ARG A 119 -11.41 18.03 7.21
CA ARG A 119 -12.35 17.67 8.27
C ARG A 119 -12.94 16.32 7.95
N LEU A 120 -12.91 15.40 8.91
CA LEU A 120 -13.63 14.14 8.82
C LEU A 120 -15.02 14.32 9.40
N GLY A 121 -16.04 13.94 8.63
CA GLY A 121 -17.37 13.78 9.18
C GLY A 121 -17.42 12.60 10.14
N GLY A 122 -18.41 12.57 11.04
CA GLY A 122 -18.63 11.41 11.92
C GLY A 122 -18.82 10.09 11.16
N ARG A 123 -19.27 10.17 9.90
CA ARG A 123 -19.40 9.02 8.99
C ARG A 123 -18.06 8.48 8.51
N ASP A 124 -17.10 9.34 8.18
CA ASP A 124 -15.77 8.92 7.74
C ASP A 124 -15.05 8.20 8.88
N VAL A 125 -15.18 8.75 10.10
CA VAL A 125 -14.69 8.11 11.32
C VAL A 125 -15.34 6.75 11.53
N ALA A 126 -16.66 6.65 11.39
CA ALA A 126 -17.37 5.37 11.52
C ALA A 126 -16.90 4.35 10.45
N GLY A 127 -16.75 4.77 9.19
CA GLY A 127 -16.27 3.90 8.11
C GLY A 127 -14.86 3.37 8.36
N VAL A 128 -13.96 4.23 8.83
CA VAL A 128 -12.60 3.86 9.23
C VAL A 128 -12.62 2.84 10.38
N LEU A 129 -13.41 3.09 11.44
CA LEU A 129 -13.48 2.19 12.60
C LEU A 129 -14.12 0.83 12.27
N ILE A 130 -15.17 0.82 11.43
CA ILE A 130 -15.78 -0.42 10.93
C ILE A 130 -14.77 -1.21 10.09
N GLY A 131 -14.02 -0.53 9.21
CA GLY A 131 -12.95 -1.15 8.42
C GLY A 131 -11.90 -1.84 9.29
N LEU A 132 -11.43 -1.16 10.34
CA LEU A 132 -10.49 -1.73 11.30
C LEU A 132 -11.09 -2.95 12.03
N ALA A 133 -12.35 -2.85 12.49
CA ALA A 133 -13.04 -3.96 13.15
C ALA A 133 -13.11 -5.20 12.24
N GLY A 134 -13.36 -4.99 10.94
CA GLY A 134 -13.34 -6.06 9.95
C GLY A 134 -11.97 -6.74 9.85
N VAL A 135 -10.87 -5.97 9.82
CA VAL A 135 -9.51 -6.54 9.82
C VAL A 135 -9.23 -7.36 11.09
N VAL A 136 -9.64 -6.88 12.26
CA VAL A 136 -9.49 -7.61 13.53
C VAL A 136 -10.25 -8.93 13.49
N VAL A 137 -11.47 -8.95 12.92
CA VAL A 137 -12.25 -10.18 12.73
C VAL A 137 -11.58 -11.15 11.76
N ILE A 138 -10.96 -10.66 10.68
CA ILE A 138 -10.26 -11.55 9.72
C ILE A 138 -9.09 -12.26 10.41
N VAL A 139 -8.26 -11.49 11.10
CA VAL A 139 -6.98 -12.03 11.58
C VAL A 139 -7.10 -12.73 12.94
N GLN A 140 -8.16 -12.45 13.70
CA GLN A 140 -8.42 -13.07 15.01
C GLN A 140 -7.19 -13.05 15.92
N PRO A 141 -6.62 -11.86 16.19
CA PRO A 141 -5.46 -11.77 17.06
C PRO A 141 -5.83 -12.26 18.47
N THR A 142 -5.08 -13.23 18.97
CA THR A 142 -5.16 -13.70 20.36
C THR A 142 -4.10 -13.01 21.23
N PRO A 143 -4.25 -12.96 22.56
CA PRO A 143 -3.19 -12.46 23.44
C PRO A 143 -1.84 -13.15 23.20
N GLU A 144 -1.84 -14.45 22.92
CA GLU A 144 -0.63 -15.22 22.66
C GLU A 144 0.02 -14.83 21.33
N THR A 145 -0.76 -14.67 20.26
CA THR A 145 -0.24 -14.28 18.93
C THR A 145 0.19 -12.82 18.87
N LEU A 146 -0.47 -11.94 19.65
CA LEU A 146 -0.05 -10.55 19.84
C LEU A 146 1.11 -10.41 20.81
N ALA A 147 1.27 -11.31 21.77
CA ALA A 147 2.43 -11.34 22.67
C ALA A 147 3.65 -11.98 21.98
N ALA A 148 3.44 -12.93 21.07
CA ALA A 148 4.49 -13.59 20.30
C ALA A 148 5.30 -12.59 19.46
N GLY A 149 6.59 -12.89 19.28
CA GLY A 149 7.53 -12.02 18.58
C GLY A 149 7.92 -10.76 19.37
N SER A 150 8.91 -10.03 18.86
CA SER A 150 9.50 -8.88 19.56
C SER A 150 8.55 -7.67 19.62
N THR A 151 8.44 -7.02 20.78
CA THR A 151 7.75 -5.72 20.92
C THR A 151 8.37 -4.66 20.00
N ILE A 152 9.69 -4.70 19.80
CA ILE A 152 10.38 -3.78 18.89
C ILE A 152 9.93 -4.02 17.45
N ALA A 153 9.78 -5.28 17.03
CA ALA A 153 9.29 -5.61 15.68
C ALA A 153 7.87 -5.07 15.43
N LYS A 154 7.00 -5.14 16.45
CA LYS A 154 5.65 -4.55 16.42
C LYS A 154 5.71 -3.03 16.27
N LEU A 155 6.55 -2.36 17.05
CA LEU A 155 6.77 -0.91 16.94
C LEU A 155 7.30 -0.51 15.56
N TYR A 156 8.15 -1.31 14.95
CA TYR A 156 8.59 -1.08 13.57
C TYR A 156 7.41 -1.12 12.59
N VAL A 157 6.53 -2.13 12.65
CA VAL A 157 5.37 -2.20 11.75
C VAL A 157 4.42 -1.02 11.94
N LEU A 158 4.20 -0.58 13.18
CA LEU A 158 3.41 0.62 13.46
C LEU A 158 4.09 1.89 12.93
N GLY A 159 5.42 2.00 13.08
CA GLY A 159 6.21 3.07 12.50
C GLY A 159 6.16 3.06 10.97
N ALA A 160 6.13 1.88 10.34
CA ALA A 160 5.95 1.75 8.90
C ALA A 160 4.59 2.30 8.46
N ALA A 161 3.52 1.92 9.15
CA ALA A 161 2.16 2.41 8.91
C ALA A 161 2.08 3.94 9.08
N ALA A 162 2.71 4.49 10.12
CA ALA A 162 2.81 5.93 10.32
C ALA A 162 3.63 6.64 9.23
N GLY A 163 4.73 6.03 8.77
CA GLY A 163 5.59 6.58 7.73
C GLY A 163 4.88 6.74 6.39
N ILE A 164 4.15 5.72 5.94
CA ILE A 164 3.38 5.82 4.68
C ILE A 164 2.20 6.78 4.82
N ALA A 165 1.51 6.79 5.96
CA ALA A 165 0.43 7.73 6.25
C ALA A 165 0.94 9.18 6.18
N ALA A 166 1.97 9.50 6.97
CA ALA A 166 2.57 10.82 7.05
C ALA A 166 3.13 11.28 5.71
N GLY A 167 3.93 10.43 5.06
CA GLY A 167 4.54 10.79 3.78
C GLY A 167 3.49 11.00 2.69
N SER A 168 2.40 10.22 2.66
CA SER A 168 1.34 10.41 1.67
C SER A 168 0.66 11.77 1.82
N VAL A 169 0.39 12.18 3.07
CA VAL A 169 -0.21 13.48 3.38
C VAL A 169 0.77 14.63 3.09
N LEU A 170 2.05 14.47 3.45
CA LEU A 170 3.08 15.47 3.16
C LEU A 170 3.30 15.64 1.66
N LEU A 171 3.31 14.55 0.90
CA LEU A 171 3.43 14.61 -0.56
C LEU A 171 2.23 15.34 -1.17
N ARG A 172 1.02 15.07 -0.67
CA ARG A 172 -0.20 15.81 -1.04
C ARG A 172 -0.10 17.31 -0.72
N ARG A 173 0.49 17.68 0.42
CA ARG A 173 0.70 19.08 0.80
C ARG A 173 1.72 19.80 -0.09
N ILE A 174 2.77 19.10 -0.50
CA ILE A 174 3.82 19.67 -1.36
C ILE A 174 3.28 19.95 -2.76
N ASP A 175 2.40 19.08 -3.25
CA ASP A 175 1.76 19.16 -4.58
C ASP A 175 2.78 19.46 -5.69
N PRO A 176 3.73 18.52 -5.92
CA PRO A 176 4.79 18.72 -6.89
C PRO A 176 4.25 18.69 -8.34
N PRO A 177 4.78 19.53 -9.25
CA PRO A 177 4.40 19.51 -10.67
C PRO A 177 4.88 18.26 -11.42
N LEU A 178 5.87 17.53 -10.88
CA LEU A 178 6.36 16.29 -11.48
C LEU A 178 5.28 15.19 -11.47
N GLY A 179 5.11 14.51 -12.61
CA GLY A 179 4.12 13.45 -12.77
C GLY A 179 4.32 12.25 -11.82
N SER A 180 3.23 11.54 -11.51
CA SER A 180 3.21 10.46 -10.50
C SER A 180 4.23 9.33 -10.74
N LEU A 181 4.43 8.90 -11.99
CA LEU A 181 5.37 7.82 -12.30
C LEU A 181 6.83 8.26 -12.15
N PRO A 182 7.28 9.38 -12.76
CA PRO A 182 8.60 9.94 -12.46
C PRO A 182 8.83 10.20 -10.97
N MET A 183 7.80 10.71 -10.25
CA MET A 183 7.87 10.95 -8.81
C MET A 183 8.10 9.64 -8.03
N ALA A 184 7.36 8.58 -8.35
CA ALA A 184 7.56 7.27 -7.76
C ALA A 184 8.99 6.74 -8.04
N ALA A 185 9.45 6.84 -9.29
CA ALA A 185 10.77 6.35 -9.71
C ALA A 185 11.93 7.05 -8.97
N TRP A 186 11.90 8.38 -8.87
CA TRP A 186 12.92 9.14 -8.14
C TRP A 186 12.86 8.93 -6.63
N SER A 187 11.65 8.82 -6.06
CA SER A 187 11.47 8.49 -4.65
C SER A 187 12.02 7.11 -4.33
N MET A 188 11.81 6.11 -5.20
CA MET A 188 12.40 4.79 -5.06
C MET A 188 13.92 4.82 -5.16
N ALA A 189 14.49 5.52 -6.15
CA ALA A 189 15.93 5.60 -6.31
C ALA A 189 16.60 6.21 -5.07
N PHE A 190 16.05 7.32 -4.56
CA PHE A 190 16.56 7.95 -3.34
C PHE A 190 16.35 7.06 -2.12
N GLY A 191 15.17 6.44 -1.99
CA GLY A 191 14.88 5.53 -0.88
C GLY A 191 15.74 4.26 -0.89
N ALA A 192 16.10 3.73 -2.06
CA ALA A 192 17.03 2.59 -2.19
C ALA A 192 18.40 2.94 -1.61
N VAL A 193 18.94 4.12 -1.94
CA VAL A 193 20.19 4.63 -1.36
C VAL A 193 20.07 4.70 0.16
N LEU A 194 18.99 5.25 0.69
CA LEU A 194 18.76 5.35 2.14
C LEU A 194 18.66 3.97 2.82
N LEU A 195 18.02 3.00 2.17
CA LEU A 195 17.90 1.64 2.69
C LEU A 195 19.26 0.93 2.76
N HIS A 196 20.11 1.10 1.73
CA HIS A 196 21.48 0.56 1.74
C HIS A 196 22.35 1.24 2.79
N VAL A 197 22.24 2.57 2.93
CA VAL A 197 22.94 3.31 4.00
C VAL A 197 22.48 2.82 5.37
N TRP A 198 21.19 2.58 5.56
CA TRP A 198 20.66 2.07 6.82
C TRP A 198 21.11 0.63 7.09
N SER A 199 21.07 -0.24 6.09
CA SER A 199 21.59 -1.62 6.13
C SER A 199 23.06 -1.66 6.58
N LEU A 200 23.91 -0.83 5.96
CA LEU A 200 25.31 -0.63 6.35
C LEU A 200 25.46 -0.12 7.78
N ALA A 201 24.67 0.88 8.17
CA ALA A 201 24.77 1.52 9.48
C ALA A 201 24.43 0.56 10.63
N ILE A 202 23.56 -0.43 10.41
CA ILE A 202 23.24 -1.46 11.40
C ILE A 202 24.07 -2.74 11.26
N GLY A 203 25.01 -2.78 10.30
CA GLY A 203 25.94 -3.89 10.11
C GLY A 203 25.34 -5.15 9.48
N GLU A 204 24.31 -5.03 8.64
CA GLU A 204 23.80 -6.18 7.89
C GLU A 204 24.88 -6.73 6.93
N PRO A 205 25.00 -8.07 6.80
CA PRO A 205 25.92 -8.64 5.84
C PRO A 205 25.44 -8.38 4.40
N ILE A 206 26.23 -7.62 3.64
CA ILE A 206 25.94 -7.31 2.23
C ILE A 206 26.50 -8.42 1.34
N VAL A 207 26.05 -9.64 1.59
CA VAL A 207 26.43 -10.81 0.81
C VAL A 207 25.19 -11.62 0.55
N THR A 208 24.95 -11.91 -0.73
CA THR A 208 23.99 -12.89 -1.17
C THR A 208 24.76 -14.06 -1.78
N ASP A 209 24.30 -15.27 -1.54
CA ASP A 209 24.80 -16.47 -2.22
C ASP A 209 24.47 -16.48 -3.72
N GLY A 210 23.67 -15.51 -4.19
CA GLY A 210 23.21 -15.41 -5.58
C GLY A 210 22.37 -16.61 -6.02
N SER A 211 21.85 -17.39 -5.06
CA SER A 211 21.08 -18.58 -5.37
C SER A 211 19.84 -18.24 -6.19
N ARG A 212 19.40 -19.17 -7.03
CA ARG A 212 18.19 -19.00 -7.85
C ARG A 212 16.97 -18.66 -7.00
N THR A 213 16.90 -19.20 -5.78
CA THR A 213 15.86 -18.93 -4.79
C THR A 213 15.86 -17.48 -4.37
N VAL A 214 17.02 -16.92 -4.03
CA VAL A 214 17.15 -15.51 -3.64
C VAL A 214 16.77 -14.59 -4.80
N VAL A 215 17.28 -14.85 -6.00
CA VAL A 215 16.93 -14.06 -7.20
C VAL A 215 15.43 -14.07 -7.46
N PHE A 216 14.80 -15.24 -7.37
CA PHE A 216 13.36 -15.37 -7.56
C PHE A 216 12.56 -14.64 -6.48
N ALA A 217 12.94 -14.76 -5.21
CA ALA A 217 12.31 -14.04 -4.11
C ALA A 217 12.41 -12.51 -4.30
N VAL A 218 13.58 -12.02 -4.72
CA VAL A 218 13.78 -10.59 -5.02
C VAL A 218 12.90 -10.15 -6.18
N LEU A 219 12.88 -10.87 -7.31
CA LEU A 219 12.06 -10.50 -8.46
C LEU A 219 10.55 -10.56 -8.18
N LEU A 220 10.11 -11.54 -7.39
CA LEU A 220 8.72 -11.68 -6.97
C LEU A 220 8.21 -10.49 -6.16
N VAL A 221 9.09 -9.78 -5.44
CA VAL A 221 8.71 -8.57 -4.69
C VAL A 221 9.00 -7.32 -5.54
N ALA A 222 10.13 -7.27 -6.23
CA ALA A 222 10.59 -6.12 -7.01
C ALA A 222 9.67 -5.76 -8.18
N LEU A 223 9.09 -6.73 -8.88
CA LEU A 223 8.23 -6.41 -10.03
C LEU A 223 6.79 -6.10 -9.59
N PRO A 224 6.02 -7.04 -9.01
CA PRO A 224 4.59 -6.85 -8.76
C PRO A 224 4.35 -5.77 -7.70
N SER A 225 4.97 -5.92 -6.53
CA SER A 225 4.70 -5.05 -5.38
C SER A 225 5.55 -3.78 -5.33
N THR A 226 6.51 -3.64 -6.24
CA THR A 226 7.40 -2.46 -6.28
C THR A 226 7.26 -1.70 -7.58
N ALA A 227 7.76 -2.23 -8.69
CA ALA A 227 7.76 -1.55 -9.99
C ALA A 227 6.35 -1.26 -10.52
N PHE A 228 5.37 -2.16 -10.31
CA PHE A 228 3.99 -1.93 -10.74
C PHE A 228 3.14 -1.22 -9.68
N ALA A 229 3.26 -1.61 -8.41
CA ALA A 229 2.38 -1.10 -7.36
C ALA A 229 2.61 0.39 -7.03
N TYR A 230 3.85 0.84 -6.90
CA TYR A 230 4.09 2.23 -6.47
C TYR A 230 3.69 3.29 -7.50
N PRO A 231 3.90 3.13 -8.82
CA PRO A 231 3.32 4.06 -9.79
C PRO A 231 1.80 4.17 -9.65
N ILE A 232 1.11 3.05 -9.37
CA ILE A 232 -0.32 3.04 -9.08
C ILE A 232 -0.62 3.79 -7.77
N TYR A 233 0.15 3.54 -6.70
CA TYR A 233 0.01 4.24 -5.42
C TYR A 233 0.15 5.75 -5.57
N TYR A 234 1.20 6.23 -6.24
CA TYR A 234 1.43 7.66 -6.48
C TYR A 234 0.36 8.26 -7.40
N HIS A 235 -0.17 7.50 -8.36
CA HIS A 235 -1.30 7.95 -9.19
C HIS A 235 -2.59 8.10 -8.38
N LEU A 236 -2.94 7.12 -7.55
CA LEU A 236 -4.09 7.18 -6.67
C LEU A 236 -3.94 8.30 -5.64
N LEU A 237 -2.75 8.47 -5.08
CA LEU A 237 -2.45 9.56 -4.14
C LEU A 237 -2.71 10.95 -4.74
N GLY A 238 -2.33 11.16 -6.01
CA GLY A 238 -2.61 12.40 -6.73
C GLY A 238 -4.09 12.60 -7.08
N THR A 239 -4.82 11.52 -7.36
CA THR A 239 -6.19 11.57 -7.92
C THR A 239 -7.31 11.46 -6.89
N ILE A 240 -7.20 10.56 -5.92
CA ILE A 240 -8.20 10.31 -4.87
C ILE A 240 -7.72 10.72 -3.47
N GLY A 241 -6.47 11.20 -3.34
CA GLY A 241 -5.93 11.74 -2.10
C GLY A 241 -5.39 10.69 -1.13
N PRO A 242 -4.71 11.13 -0.05
CA PRO A 242 -4.00 10.25 0.89
C PRO A 242 -4.93 9.36 1.71
N VAL A 243 -6.06 9.88 2.19
CA VAL A 243 -7.01 9.11 3.01
C VAL A 243 -7.53 7.89 2.25
N ARG A 244 -8.07 8.12 1.05
CA ARG A 244 -8.66 7.05 0.23
C ARG A 244 -7.62 6.08 -0.30
N THR A 245 -6.46 6.58 -0.71
CA THR A 245 -5.37 5.71 -1.18
C THR A 245 -4.91 4.74 -0.08
N ASN A 246 -4.82 5.21 1.16
CA ASN A 246 -4.36 4.38 2.27
C ASN A 246 -5.39 3.34 2.76
N LEU A 247 -6.66 3.44 2.38
CA LEU A 247 -7.65 2.36 2.60
C LEU A 247 -7.20 1.01 2.00
N VAL A 248 -6.26 1.03 1.05
CA VAL A 248 -5.63 -0.18 0.52
C VAL A 248 -5.09 -1.08 1.64
N GLY A 249 -4.63 -0.49 2.76
CA GLY A 249 -4.16 -1.19 3.94
C GLY A 249 -5.21 -2.09 4.60
N TYR A 250 -6.51 -1.80 4.45
CA TYR A 250 -7.59 -2.69 4.93
C TYR A 250 -7.82 -3.90 4.03
N VAL A 251 -7.46 -3.79 2.74
CA VAL A 251 -7.64 -4.88 1.76
C VAL A 251 -6.44 -5.82 1.75
N VAL A 252 -5.26 -5.34 2.14
CA VAL A 252 -4.02 -6.13 2.24
C VAL A 252 -4.20 -7.43 3.07
N PRO A 253 -4.77 -7.42 4.30
CA PRO A 253 -5.01 -8.65 5.06
C PRO A 253 -5.94 -9.65 4.38
N ILE A 254 -6.95 -9.16 3.64
CA ILE A 254 -7.87 -10.01 2.87
C ILE A 254 -7.09 -10.75 1.79
N VAL A 255 -6.28 -10.02 1.02
CA VAL A 255 -5.45 -10.60 -0.04
C VAL A 255 -4.46 -11.60 0.55
N ALA A 256 -3.81 -11.26 1.66
CA ALA A 256 -2.88 -12.17 2.34
C ALA A 256 -3.57 -13.47 2.79
N ALA A 257 -4.78 -13.39 3.34
CA ALA A 257 -5.57 -14.57 3.72
C ALA A 257 -5.96 -15.43 2.50
N LEU A 258 -6.36 -14.81 1.38
CA LEU A 258 -6.67 -15.52 0.13
C LEU A 258 -5.44 -16.21 -0.47
N ILE A 259 -4.28 -15.57 -0.42
CA ILE A 259 -3.02 -16.20 -0.86
C ILE A 259 -2.65 -17.35 0.06
N GLY A 260 -2.82 -17.19 1.38
CA GLY A 260 -2.64 -18.27 2.35
C GLY A 260 -3.51 -19.49 2.05
N LEU A 261 -4.76 -19.28 1.63
CA LEU A 261 -5.62 -20.36 1.15
C LEU A 261 -5.07 -21.03 -0.12
N LEU A 262 -4.78 -20.24 -1.14
CA LEU A 262 -4.45 -20.78 -2.47
C LEU A 262 -3.08 -21.44 -2.51
N VAL A 263 -2.10 -20.86 -1.82
CA VAL A 263 -0.69 -21.26 -1.89
C VAL A 263 -0.30 -22.17 -0.73
N LEU A 264 -0.80 -21.89 0.47
CA LEU A 264 -0.44 -22.63 1.69
C LEU A 264 -1.53 -23.64 2.11
N HIS A 265 -2.59 -23.77 1.32
CA HIS A 265 -3.74 -24.63 1.61
C HIS A 265 -4.36 -24.40 3.00
N GLN A 266 -4.25 -23.17 3.52
CA GLN A 266 -4.81 -22.80 4.82
C GLN A 266 -6.33 -22.56 4.68
N PRO A 267 -7.19 -23.21 5.48
CA PRO A 267 -8.63 -23.06 5.33
C PRO A 267 -9.08 -21.62 5.61
N VAL A 268 -9.88 -21.06 4.70
CA VAL A 268 -10.60 -19.80 4.95
C VAL A 268 -11.71 -20.10 5.95
N ASN A 269 -11.54 -19.59 7.16
CA ASN A 269 -12.53 -19.74 8.21
C ASN A 269 -13.66 -18.70 8.05
N LEU A 270 -14.77 -18.94 8.76
CA LEU A 270 -15.94 -18.06 8.75
C LEU A 270 -15.57 -16.61 9.12
N ALA A 271 -14.61 -16.41 10.03
CA ALA A 271 -14.17 -15.09 10.45
C ALA A 271 -13.51 -14.30 9.30
N THR A 272 -12.76 -14.96 8.42
CA THR A 272 -12.19 -14.32 7.21
C THR A 272 -13.29 -13.80 6.29
N VAL A 273 -14.36 -14.59 6.10
CA VAL A 273 -15.51 -14.21 5.27
C VAL A 273 -16.31 -13.07 5.91
N VAL A 274 -16.64 -13.18 7.19
CA VAL A 274 -17.38 -12.15 7.92
C VAL A 274 -16.60 -10.84 7.98
N GLY A 275 -15.32 -10.92 8.34
CA GLY A 275 -14.44 -9.76 8.43
C GLY A 275 -14.24 -9.08 7.07
N PHE A 276 -14.17 -9.82 5.97
CA PHE A 276 -14.16 -9.26 4.61
C PHE A 276 -15.39 -8.37 4.35
N PHE A 277 -16.60 -8.86 4.65
CA PHE A 277 -17.82 -8.07 4.47
C PHE A 277 -17.89 -6.86 5.41
N ILE A 278 -17.32 -6.95 6.62
CA ILE A 278 -17.22 -5.81 7.54
C ILE A 278 -16.25 -4.75 6.96
N VAL A 279 -15.09 -5.15 6.44
CA VAL A 279 -14.15 -4.22 5.75
C VAL A 279 -14.85 -3.53 4.59
N LEU A 280 -15.56 -4.30 3.74
CA LEU A 280 -16.32 -3.73 2.62
C LEU A 280 -17.38 -2.74 3.10
N ALA A 281 -18.11 -3.02 4.19
CA ALA A 281 -19.09 -2.11 4.74
C ALA A 281 -18.45 -0.80 5.24
N GLY A 282 -17.29 -0.88 5.91
CA GLY A 282 -16.54 0.29 6.38
C GLY A 282 -16.04 1.17 5.23
N VAL A 283 -15.44 0.57 4.21
CA VAL A 283 -15.00 1.27 2.99
C VAL A 283 -16.19 1.87 2.24
N SER A 284 -17.31 1.13 2.14
CA SER A 284 -18.53 1.61 1.47
C SER A 284 -19.18 2.78 2.21
N LEU A 285 -19.07 2.83 3.54
CA LEU A 285 -19.56 3.97 4.32
C LEU A 285 -18.72 5.23 4.05
N LEU A 286 -17.41 5.07 3.87
CA LEU A 286 -16.50 6.18 3.53
C LEU A 286 -16.69 6.67 2.09
N GLU A 287 -17.02 5.77 1.17
CA GLU A 287 -17.25 6.08 -0.26
C GLU A 287 -18.75 6.28 -0.60
N ARG A 288 -19.62 6.45 0.40
CA ARG A 288 -21.08 6.46 0.23
C ARG A 288 -21.57 7.44 -0.83
N GLU A 289 -21.00 8.64 -0.89
CA GLU A 289 -21.42 9.68 -1.85
C GLU A 289 -21.11 9.24 -3.29
N ILE A 290 -19.91 8.69 -3.52
CA ILE A 290 -19.53 8.13 -4.82
C ILE A 290 -20.38 6.91 -5.18
N LEU A 291 -20.67 6.04 -4.21
CA LEU A 291 -21.53 4.89 -4.42
C LEU A 291 -22.97 5.30 -4.73
N ALA A 292 -23.51 6.31 -4.05
CA ALA A 292 -24.86 6.81 -4.30
C ALA A 292 -25.00 7.43 -5.69
N GLU A 293 -23.99 8.18 -6.14
CA GLU A 293 -23.93 8.72 -7.50
C GLU A 293 -23.89 7.61 -8.56
N GLU A 294 -23.06 6.57 -8.37
CA GLU A 294 -22.96 5.48 -9.32
C GLU A 294 -24.23 4.61 -9.34
N ILE A 295 -24.86 4.33 -8.19
CA ILE A 295 -26.15 3.63 -8.12
C ILE A 295 -27.22 4.41 -8.90
N THR A 296 -27.27 5.72 -8.71
CA THR A 296 -28.21 6.59 -9.42
C THR A 296 -27.96 6.56 -10.94
N ARG A 297 -26.68 6.56 -11.34
CA ARG A 297 -26.28 6.48 -12.75
C ARG A 297 -26.63 5.13 -13.39
N LEU A 298 -26.37 4.03 -12.69
CA LEU A 298 -26.71 2.67 -13.14
C LEU A 298 -28.23 2.52 -13.27
N ARG A 299 -28.99 3.05 -12.31
CA ARG A 299 -30.45 3.08 -12.38
C ARG A 299 -30.95 3.81 -13.63
N ARG A 300 -30.43 5.01 -13.91
CA ARG A 300 -30.77 5.75 -15.14
C ARG A 300 -30.40 4.97 -16.41
N SER A 301 -29.21 4.39 -16.47
CA SER A 301 -28.80 3.59 -17.63
C SER A 301 -29.67 2.35 -17.85
N LEU A 302 -30.16 1.72 -16.77
CA LEU A 302 -31.10 0.60 -16.87
C LEU A 302 -32.47 1.08 -17.35
N GLU A 303 -32.98 2.20 -16.81
CA GLU A 303 -34.22 2.83 -17.25
C GLU A 303 -34.16 3.18 -18.75
N ASP A 304 -33.07 3.82 -19.21
CA ASP A 304 -32.85 4.15 -20.63
C ASP A 304 -32.84 2.92 -21.55
N ARG A 305 -32.19 1.82 -21.12
CA ARG A 305 -32.16 0.56 -21.88
C ARG A 305 -33.52 -0.11 -21.96
N VAL A 306 -34.31 -0.05 -20.88
CA VAL A 306 -35.68 -0.58 -20.87
C VAL A 306 -36.58 0.23 -21.80
N GLU A 307 -36.45 1.56 -21.81
CA GLU A 307 -37.22 2.45 -22.69
C GLU A 307 -36.88 2.24 -24.18
N ALA A 308 -35.59 2.05 -24.49
CA ALA A 308 -35.12 1.76 -25.85
C ALA A 308 -35.66 0.42 -26.40
N VAL A 309 -35.81 -0.60 -25.54
CA VAL A 309 -36.41 -1.89 -25.92
C VAL A 309 -37.92 -1.77 -26.11
N ARG A 310 -38.61 -0.89 -25.36
CA ARG A 310 -40.05 -0.65 -25.50
C ARG A 310 -40.41 0.11 -26.77
N THR A 311 -39.60 1.09 -27.17
CA THR A 311 -39.84 1.92 -28.38
C THR A 311 -39.52 1.21 -29.69
N GLN A 312 -38.87 0.04 -29.65
CA GLN A 312 -38.61 -0.81 -30.83
C GLN A 312 -39.71 -1.87 -31.08
N ARG A 313 -40.74 -1.94 -30.24
CA ARG A 313 -41.95 -2.78 -30.44
C ARG A 313 -43.13 -1.93 -30.87
#